data_AF-A0A3D1AYF6-F1
#
_entry.id   AF-A0A3D1AYF6-F1
#
_cell.length_a   1.000
_cell.length_b   1.000
_cell.length_c   1.000
_cell.angle_alpha   90.00
_cell.angle_beta   90.00
_cell.angle_gamma   90.00
#
_symmetry.space_group_name_H-M   'P 1'
#
loop_
_entity.id
_entity.type
_entity.pdbx_description
1 polymer ?
#
loop_
_entity_poly.entity_id
_entity_poly.type
_entity_poly.pdbx_seq_one_letter_code
_entity_poly.pdbx_strand_id
1 'polypeptide(L)'
;MRLLLVCLLLALPLLSVAQEPAAPAPPPAERKGAPHVPKNLKILKPEEIRPVMGAIVTGLGVKCGFCHVQGDFASDDKPEKETARKMIVMTRDINAHFQGATADMVSCYTCHRGETKPLIAPPAAAPAPAAPAAH
;
A
#
# COMPACT_ATOMS: atom_id res chain seq x y z
N MET A 1 15.75 47.90 43.51
CA MET A 1 14.41 47.28 43.66
C MET A 1 13.24 48.23 43.35
N ARG A 2 13.39 49.25 42.48
CA ARG A 2 12.28 50.13 42.03
C ARG A 2 12.44 50.74 40.62
N LEU A 3 13.25 50.15 39.74
CA LEU A 3 13.50 50.73 38.39
C LEU A 3 13.50 49.73 37.22
N LEU A 4 12.98 48.52 37.40
CA LEU A 4 12.91 47.50 36.33
C LEU A 4 11.46 47.14 35.96
N LEU A 5 10.51 48.06 36.15
CA LEU A 5 9.08 47.82 35.90
C LEU A 5 8.47 48.73 34.82
N VAL A 6 9.28 49.48 34.05
CA VAL A 6 8.78 50.49 33.07
C VAL A 6 9.47 50.35 31.72
N CYS A 7 9.67 49.13 31.22
CA CYS A 7 10.03 48.89 29.80
C CYS A 7 9.19 47.79 29.14
N LEU A 8 8.15 47.30 29.81
CA LEU A 8 7.25 46.27 29.29
C LEU A 8 6.03 46.92 28.62
N LEU A 9 6.17 47.85 27.67
CA LEU A 9 4.97 48.38 26.98
C LEU A 9 5.15 49.09 25.62
N LEU A 10 6.35 49.21 25.02
CA LEU A 10 6.48 49.88 23.71
C LEU A 10 7.56 49.27 22.82
N ALA A 11 7.18 48.31 21.98
CA ALA A 11 7.70 48.08 20.60
C ALA A 11 7.46 46.63 20.13
N LEU A 12 6.21 46.28 19.80
CA LEU A 12 5.94 45.20 18.82
C LEU A 12 5.07 45.79 17.70
N PRO A 13 5.66 46.29 16.61
CA PRO A 13 4.90 46.62 15.42
C PRO A 13 4.68 45.35 14.57
N LEU A 14 3.41 45.09 14.27
CA LEU A 14 2.89 44.66 12.96
C LEU A 14 3.70 43.62 12.17
N LEU A 15 3.38 42.34 12.41
CA LEU A 15 3.32 41.33 11.35
C LEU A 15 1.94 40.69 11.38
N SER A 16 0.93 41.46 10.98
CA SER A 16 -0.34 40.88 10.55
C SER A 16 -0.15 40.43 9.10
N VAL A 17 0.35 39.22 8.92
CA VAL A 17 0.14 38.51 7.66
C VAL A 17 -1.36 38.24 7.60
N ALA A 18 -2.06 39.04 6.81
CA ALA A 18 -3.41 38.69 6.39
C ALA A 18 -3.28 37.38 5.60
N GLN A 19 -3.58 36.25 6.24
CA GLN A 19 -3.89 35.03 5.53
C GLN A 19 -5.17 35.30 4.74
N GLU A 20 -5.02 35.57 3.45
CA GLU A 20 -6.12 35.54 2.52
C GLU A 20 -6.75 34.15 2.65
N PRO A 21 -8.05 34.04 2.97
CA PRO A 21 -8.69 32.73 3.08
C PRO A 21 -8.55 32.05 1.73
N ALA A 22 -7.80 30.94 1.70
CA ALA A 22 -7.69 30.11 0.52
C ALA A 22 -9.11 29.75 0.08
N ALA A 23 -9.46 30.14 -1.15
CA ALA A 23 -10.73 29.74 -1.74
C ALA A 23 -10.84 28.20 -1.65
N PRO A 24 -12.01 27.67 -1.25
CA PRO A 24 -12.19 26.23 -1.19
C PRO A 24 -11.87 25.65 -2.56
N ALA A 25 -10.94 24.69 -2.59
CA ALA A 25 -10.64 23.94 -3.80
C ALA A 25 -11.96 23.37 -4.36
N PRO A 26 -12.16 23.41 -5.69
CA PRO A 26 -13.34 22.80 -6.27
C PRO A 26 -13.41 21.34 -5.83
N PRO A 27 -14.61 20.83 -5.49
CA PRO A 27 -14.77 19.44 -5.08
C PRO A 27 -14.18 18.54 -6.17
N PRO A 28 -13.52 17.42 -5.79
CA PRO A 28 -12.99 16.47 -6.76
C PRO A 28 -14.08 16.16 -7.77
N ALA A 29 -13.78 16.35 -9.06
CA ALA A 29 -14.73 16.06 -10.12
C ALA A 29 -15.23 14.62 -9.94
N GLU A 30 -16.50 14.50 -9.55
CA GLU A 30 -17.15 13.23 -9.34
C GLU A 30 -17.18 12.54 -10.69
N ARG A 31 -16.32 11.54 -10.88
CA ARG A 31 -16.30 10.72 -12.08
C ARG A 31 -17.58 9.88 -12.04
N LYS A 32 -18.69 10.46 -12.52
CA LYS A 32 -19.99 9.81 -12.71
C LYS A 32 -19.89 8.80 -13.86
N GLY A 33 -19.09 7.75 -13.66
CA GLY A 33 -19.20 6.52 -14.40
C GLY A 33 -20.24 5.63 -13.73
N ALA A 34 -21.04 4.90 -14.52
CA ALA A 34 -21.90 3.85 -14.00
C ALA A 34 -21.08 2.90 -13.10
N PRO A 35 -21.68 2.32 -12.04
CA PRO A 35 -20.99 1.35 -11.20
C PRO A 35 -20.35 0.27 -12.07
N HIS A 36 -19.03 0.11 -12.00
CA HIS A 36 -18.35 -0.96 -12.72
C HIS A 36 -18.76 -2.29 -12.06
N VAL A 37 -19.73 -2.98 -12.64
CA VAL A 37 -20.16 -4.30 -12.20
C VAL A 37 -19.04 -5.29 -12.56
N PRO A 38 -18.38 -5.90 -11.56
CA PRO A 38 -17.32 -6.86 -11.84
C PRO A 38 -17.87 -8.08 -12.58
N LYS A 39 -17.12 -8.58 -13.56
CA LYS A 39 -17.45 -9.79 -14.33
C LYS A 39 -16.34 -10.83 -14.19
N ASN A 40 -16.64 -12.07 -14.55
CA ASN A 40 -15.68 -13.20 -14.54
C ASN A 40 -15.03 -13.44 -13.16
N LEU A 41 -15.83 -13.33 -12.11
CA LEU A 41 -15.46 -13.72 -10.77
C LEU A 41 -15.62 -15.24 -10.62
N LYS A 42 -14.50 -15.95 -10.46
CA LYS A 42 -14.49 -17.42 -10.29
C LYS A 42 -14.38 -17.85 -8.82
N ILE A 43 -13.69 -17.05 -8.00
CA ILE A 43 -13.31 -17.41 -6.63
C ILE A 43 -13.58 -16.32 -5.59
N LEU A 44 -13.72 -15.06 -6.01
CA LEU A 44 -13.98 -13.93 -5.11
C LEU A 44 -15.42 -13.49 -5.27
N LYS A 45 -16.04 -13.08 -4.17
CA LYS A 45 -17.29 -12.33 -4.21
C LYS A 45 -17.02 -10.85 -4.53
N PRO A 46 -18.00 -10.09 -5.06
CA PRO A 46 -17.80 -8.68 -5.43
C PRO A 46 -17.22 -7.81 -4.31
N GLU A 47 -17.58 -8.10 -3.06
CA GLU A 47 -17.17 -7.33 -1.88
C GLU A 47 -15.71 -7.61 -1.48
N GLU A 48 -15.19 -8.78 -1.86
CA GLU A 48 -13.82 -9.21 -1.56
C GLU A 48 -12.79 -8.61 -2.52
N ILE A 49 -13.22 -8.11 -3.68
CA ILE A 49 -12.30 -7.69 -4.76
C ILE A 49 -11.34 -6.63 -4.28
N ARG A 50 -11.84 -5.52 -3.71
CA ARG A 50 -11.00 -4.40 -3.29
C ARG A 50 -9.93 -4.80 -2.26
N PRO A 51 -10.28 -5.45 -1.13
CA PRO A 51 -9.27 -5.83 -0.16
C PRO A 51 -8.28 -6.87 -0.71
N VAL A 52 -8.74 -7.87 -1.47
CA VAL A 52 -7.84 -8.90 -2.03
C VAL A 52 -6.88 -8.31 -3.07
N MET A 53 -7.37 -7.46 -3.98
CA MET A 53 -6.49 -6.80 -4.96
C MET A 53 -5.47 -5.89 -4.30
N GLY A 54 -5.85 -5.19 -3.22
CA GLY A 54 -4.92 -4.40 -2.41
C GLY A 54 -3.81 -5.26 -1.79
N ALA A 55 -4.18 -6.39 -1.18
CA ALA A 55 -3.23 -7.32 -0.59
C ALA A 55 -2.25 -7.91 -1.61
N ILE A 56 -2.73 -8.23 -2.83
CA ILE A 56 -1.87 -8.73 -3.92
C ILE A 56 -0.89 -7.66 -4.38
N VAL A 57 -1.37 -6.44 -4.63
CA VAL A 57 -0.52 -5.29 -5.04
C VAL A 57 0.59 -5.05 -4.02
N THR A 58 0.25 -5.00 -2.73
CA THR A 58 1.24 -4.81 -1.66
C THR A 58 2.16 -6.01 -1.51
N GLY A 59 1.64 -7.24 -1.58
CA GLY A 59 2.43 -8.45 -1.35
C GLY A 59 3.45 -8.76 -2.44
N LEU A 60 3.13 -8.41 -3.69
CA LEU A 60 3.97 -8.70 -4.87
C LEU A 60 4.73 -7.46 -5.39
N GLY A 61 4.44 -6.25 -4.89
CA GLY A 61 5.06 -5.02 -5.37
C GLY A 61 4.64 -4.61 -6.79
N VAL A 62 3.47 -5.04 -7.25
CA VAL A 62 3.00 -4.86 -8.64
C VAL A 62 1.86 -3.84 -8.76
N LYS A 63 1.61 -3.34 -9.97
CA LYS A 63 0.44 -2.52 -10.30
C LYS A 63 -0.65 -3.37 -10.98
N CYS A 64 -1.89 -2.87 -11.03
CA CYS A 64 -3.03 -3.61 -11.60
C CYS A 64 -2.78 -4.15 -13.02
N GLY A 65 -2.08 -3.39 -13.86
CA GLY A 65 -1.74 -3.78 -15.23
C GLY A 65 -0.79 -4.98 -15.33
N PHE A 66 -0.20 -5.43 -14.23
CA PHE A 66 0.61 -6.65 -14.20
C PHE A 66 -0.26 -7.89 -14.45
N CYS A 67 -1.48 -7.94 -13.90
CA CYS A 67 -2.41 -9.06 -14.10
C CYS A 67 -3.62 -8.71 -14.99
N HIS A 68 -4.04 -7.46 -15.04
CA HIS A 68 -5.25 -7.05 -15.77
C HIS A 68 -4.94 -6.38 -17.11
N VAL A 69 -5.81 -6.61 -18.09
CA VAL A 69 -5.85 -5.83 -19.34
C VAL A 69 -6.49 -4.47 -19.04
N GLN A 70 -5.89 -3.38 -19.53
CA GLN A 70 -6.46 -2.04 -19.33
C GLN A 70 -7.78 -1.91 -20.07
N GLY A 71 -8.81 -1.38 -19.40
CA GLY A 71 -10.16 -1.27 -19.95
C GLY A 71 -10.98 -2.56 -19.92
N ASP A 72 -10.34 -3.72 -19.74
CA ASP A 72 -11.02 -5.01 -19.56
C ASP A 72 -10.44 -5.81 -18.39
N PHE A 73 -10.93 -5.51 -17.19
CA PHE A 73 -10.54 -6.23 -15.98
C PHE A 73 -11.07 -7.67 -15.93
N ALA A 74 -12.04 -8.03 -16.79
CA ALA A 74 -12.65 -9.36 -16.83
C ALA A 74 -11.86 -10.34 -17.70
N SER A 75 -11.12 -9.86 -18.71
CA SER A 75 -10.26 -10.66 -19.58
C SER A 75 -9.26 -11.54 -18.82
N ASP A 76 -9.05 -12.75 -19.34
CA ASP A 76 -8.07 -13.75 -18.88
C ASP A 76 -6.86 -13.85 -19.82
N ASP A 77 -6.67 -12.90 -20.75
CA ASP A 77 -5.58 -12.92 -21.75
C ASP A 77 -4.18 -12.87 -21.12
N LYS A 78 -4.10 -12.38 -19.88
CA LYS A 78 -2.87 -12.33 -19.09
C LYS A 78 -2.77 -13.55 -18.16
N PRO A 79 -1.76 -14.43 -18.34
CA PRO A 79 -1.64 -15.68 -17.59
C PRO A 79 -1.42 -15.47 -16.08
N GLU A 80 -0.91 -14.31 -15.68
CA GLU A 80 -0.71 -13.94 -14.28
C GLU A 80 -2.03 -13.93 -13.50
N LYS A 81 -3.14 -13.58 -14.15
CA LYS A 81 -4.47 -13.56 -13.50
C LYS A 81 -4.93 -14.96 -13.10
N GLU A 82 -4.74 -15.94 -13.97
CA GLU A 82 -5.09 -17.33 -13.65
C GLU A 82 -4.16 -17.92 -12.58
N THR A 83 -2.87 -17.56 -12.63
CA THR A 83 -1.92 -17.93 -11.57
C THR A 83 -2.33 -17.32 -10.23
N ALA A 84 -2.71 -16.04 -10.21
CA ALA A 84 -3.17 -15.37 -9.00
C ALA A 84 -4.43 -16.03 -8.41
N ARG A 85 -5.36 -16.52 -9.23
CA ARG A 85 -6.51 -17.29 -8.74
C ARG A 85 -6.09 -18.54 -7.99
N LYS A 86 -5.15 -19.32 -8.55
CA LYS A 86 -4.60 -20.51 -7.89
C LYS A 86 -3.91 -20.16 -6.58
N MET A 87 -3.17 -19.05 -6.55
CA MET A 87 -2.50 -18.58 -5.33
C MET A 87 -3.48 -18.13 -4.23
N ILE A 88 -4.61 -17.51 -4.60
CA ILE A 88 -5.68 -17.15 -3.64
C ILE A 88 -6.26 -18.41 -3.00
N VAL A 89 -6.57 -19.43 -3.81
CA VAL A 89 -7.07 -20.72 -3.31
C VAL A 89 -6.05 -21.36 -2.38
N MET A 90 -4.78 -21.48 -2.81
CA MET A 90 -3.70 -22.02 -2.00
C MET A 90 -3.55 -21.29 -0.65
N THR A 91 -3.59 -19.95 -0.65
CA THR A 91 -3.45 -19.15 0.58
C THR A 91 -4.62 -19.39 1.53
N ARG A 92 -5.86 -19.44 1.00
CA ARG A 92 -7.05 -19.77 1.78
C ARG A 92 -6.95 -21.17 2.37
N ASP A 93 -6.50 -22.15 1.60
CA ASP A 93 -6.38 -23.54 2.03
C ASP A 93 -5.31 -23.71 3.11
N ILE A 94 -4.13 -23.09 2.95
CA ILE A 94 -3.07 -23.11 3.98
C ILE A 94 -3.61 -22.50 5.27
N ASN A 95 -4.17 -21.29 5.19
CA ASN A 95 -4.72 -20.62 6.38
C ASN A 95 -5.82 -21.44 7.03
N ALA A 96 -6.68 -22.09 6.24
CA ALA A 96 -7.76 -22.93 6.74
C ALA A 96 -7.25 -24.22 7.41
N HIS A 97 -6.18 -24.82 6.89
CA HIS A 97 -5.61 -26.06 7.41
C HIS A 97 -4.84 -25.84 8.72
N PHE A 98 -4.15 -24.72 8.86
CA PHE A 98 -3.30 -24.40 10.02
C PHE A 98 -3.97 -23.42 11.00
N GLN A 99 -5.30 -23.29 10.97
CA GLN A 99 -6.04 -22.41 11.88
C GLN A 99 -5.71 -22.77 13.35
N GLY A 100 -5.29 -21.76 14.12
CA GLY A 100 -4.95 -21.91 15.53
C GLY A 100 -3.56 -22.50 15.82
N ALA A 101 -2.80 -22.90 14.80
CA ALA A 101 -1.42 -23.36 14.98
C ALA A 101 -0.46 -22.19 15.28
N THR A 102 -0.74 -21.03 14.71
CA THR A 102 -0.01 -19.77 14.92
C THR A 102 -0.98 -18.62 15.12
N ALA A 103 -0.52 -17.54 15.77
CA ALA A 103 -1.29 -16.30 15.83
C ALA A 103 -1.41 -15.63 14.44
N ASP A 104 -0.46 -15.90 13.55
CA ASP A 104 -0.35 -15.25 12.25
C ASP A 104 -0.85 -16.14 11.12
N MET A 105 -1.63 -15.55 10.21
CA MET A 105 -2.03 -16.16 8.94
C MET A 105 -0.99 -15.86 7.86
N VAL A 106 -0.82 -16.78 6.91
CA VAL A 106 0.03 -16.52 5.74
C VAL A 106 -0.66 -15.57 4.77
N SER A 107 0.14 -14.76 4.09
CA SER A 107 -0.30 -13.84 3.06
C SER A 107 0.62 -13.94 1.83
N CYS A 108 0.26 -13.23 0.75
CA CYS A 108 1.12 -13.13 -0.42
C CYS A 108 2.53 -12.63 -0.05
N TYR A 109 2.62 -11.66 0.88
CA TYR A 109 3.89 -11.08 1.32
C TYR A 109 4.79 -12.08 2.06
N THR A 110 4.22 -13.04 2.78
CA THR A 110 4.97 -14.06 3.54
C THR A 110 6.02 -14.75 2.66
N CYS A 111 5.67 -15.04 1.41
CA CYS A 111 6.56 -15.69 0.44
C CYS A 111 7.12 -14.72 -0.60
N HIS A 112 6.29 -13.83 -1.16
CA HIS A 112 6.71 -12.95 -2.25
C HIS A 112 7.60 -11.80 -1.81
N ARG A 113 7.40 -11.27 -0.60
CA ARG A 113 8.21 -10.19 -0.03
C ARG A 113 8.39 -8.99 -0.96
N GLY A 114 7.35 -8.65 -1.73
CA GLY A 114 7.38 -7.54 -2.69
C GLY A 114 7.92 -7.90 -4.08
N GLU A 115 8.14 -9.18 -4.37
CA GLU A 115 8.61 -9.66 -5.67
C GLU A 115 7.55 -10.46 -6.42
N THR A 116 7.61 -10.46 -7.76
CA THR A 116 6.68 -11.24 -8.61
C THR A 116 6.85 -12.75 -8.47
N LYS A 117 8.01 -13.20 -7.99
CA LYS A 117 8.32 -14.60 -7.70
C LYS A 117 8.82 -14.72 -6.27
N PRO A 118 8.42 -15.77 -5.52
CA PRO A 118 8.93 -15.98 -4.17
C PRO A 118 10.45 -16.14 -4.14
N LEU A 119 11.07 -15.56 -3.11
CA LEU A 119 12.49 -15.75 -2.85
C LEU A 119 12.71 -17.13 -2.22
N ILE A 120 13.37 -18.03 -2.93
CA ILE A 120 13.63 -19.41 -2.49
C ILE A 120 15.02 -19.61 -1.85
N ALA A 121 15.89 -18.61 -1.94
CA ALA A 121 17.21 -18.61 -1.33
C ALA A 121 17.37 -17.38 -0.43
N PRO A 122 18.13 -17.50 0.68
CA PRO A 122 18.56 -16.32 1.44
C PRO A 122 19.33 -15.36 0.54
N PRO A 123 19.25 -14.04 0.78
CA PRO A 123 20.18 -13.11 0.14
C PRO A 123 21.62 -13.54 0.46
N ALA A 124 22.53 -13.30 -0.47
CA ALA A 124 23.96 -13.45 -0.20
C ALA A 124 24.30 -12.65 1.06
N ALA A 125 25.10 -13.23 1.95
CA ALA A 125 25.56 -12.53 3.15
C ALA A 125 26.18 -11.19 2.72
N ALA A 126 25.76 -10.10 3.34
CA ALA A 126 26.39 -8.82 3.13
C ALA A 126 27.89 -8.95 3.45
N PRO A 127 28.79 -8.34 2.68
CA PRO A 127 30.20 -8.31 3.03
C PRO A 127 30.32 -7.76 4.46
N ALA A 128 31.18 -8.38 5.27
CA ALA A 128 31.45 -7.89 6.62
C ALA A 128 31.82 -6.41 6.54
N PRO A 129 31.35 -5.57 7.48
CA PRO A 129 31.74 -4.17 7.52
C PRO A 129 33.27 -4.09 7.50
N ALA A 130 33.80 -3.20 6.66
CA ALA A 130 35.25 -2.97 6.60
C ALA A 130 35.75 -2.66 8.02
N ALA A 131 36.79 -3.37 8.44
CA ALA A 131 37.43 -3.09 9.73
C ALA A 131 37.83 -1.60 9.77
N PRO A 132 37.63 -0.90 10.90
CA PRO A 132 38.05 0.48 11.03
C PRO A 132 39.55 0.58 10.75
N ALA A 133 39.94 1.58 9.96
CA ALA A 133 41.34 1.85 9.69
C ALA A 133 42.06 2.12 11.03
N ALA A 134 43.14 1.39 11.28
CA ALA A 134 44.02 1.67 12.41
C ALA A 134 44.71 3.02 12.18
N HIS A 135 44.58 3.92 13.15
CA HIS A 135 45.31 5.19 13.23
C HIS A 135 46.57 5.03 14.08
#